data_AF-A0A8B7MXN9-F1
#
_entry.id   AF-A0A8B7MXN9-F1
#
_cell.length_a   1.000
_cell.length_b   1.000
_cell.length_c   1.000
_cell.angle_alpha   90.00
_cell.angle_beta   90.00
_cell.angle_gamma   90.00
#
_symmetry.space_group_name_H-M   'P 1'
#
loop_
_entity.id
_entity.type
_entity.pdbx_description
1 polymer ?
#
loop_
_entity_poly.entity_id
_entity_poly.type
_entity_poly.pdbx_seq_one_letter_code
_entity_poly.pdbx_strand_id
1 'polypeptide(L)'
;MENAEIQNIKQILGLQQGKEYESTKGLRYGHLMIMTDRDHDGSHIKGLLINFIHSFWPSLLKIPSFMVEFITPIVKATHNRNKNVLSFYSMPEYEAWKESLERNASSWSIKYYKGLGTSTSKEGKEYFQDIHKHKKDFMWVDEQDGDA
;
A
#
# COMPACT_ATOMS: atom_id res chain seq x y z
N MET A 1 -21.37 -17.47 -9.94
CA MET A 1 -20.16 -16.60 -10.02
C MET A 1 -18.96 -17.50 -9.84
N GLU A 2 -18.24 -17.76 -10.93
CA GLU A 2 -17.27 -18.87 -11.07
C GLU A 2 -15.85 -18.54 -10.61
N ASN A 3 -15.48 -17.26 -10.48
CA ASN A 3 -14.14 -16.88 -10.06
C ASN A 3 -13.90 -17.23 -8.58
N ALA A 4 -13.08 -18.25 -8.33
CA ALA A 4 -12.78 -18.77 -7.00
C ALA A 4 -12.07 -17.75 -6.09
N GLU A 5 -11.21 -16.91 -6.63
CA GLU A 5 -10.47 -15.91 -5.85
C GLU A 5 -11.42 -14.86 -5.25
N ILE A 6 -12.35 -14.36 -6.07
CA ILE A 6 -13.36 -13.42 -5.58
C ILE A 6 -14.29 -14.09 -4.55
N GLN A 7 -14.67 -15.36 -4.74
CA GLN A 7 -15.44 -16.10 -3.73
C GLN A 7 -14.68 -16.21 -2.41
N ASN A 8 -13.38 -16.51 -2.46
CA ASN A 8 -12.54 -16.59 -1.29
C ASN A 8 -12.48 -15.25 -0.55
N ILE A 9 -12.26 -14.14 -1.26
CA ILE A 9 -12.28 -12.80 -0.66
C ILE A 9 -13.61 -12.52 0.04
N LYS A 10 -14.74 -12.82 -0.63
CA LYS A 10 -16.08 -12.63 -0.04
C LYS A 10 -16.26 -13.44 1.24
N GLN A 11 -15.88 -14.71 1.23
CA GLN A 11 -16.02 -15.59 2.39
C GLN A 11 -15.08 -15.17 3.55
N ILE A 12 -13.83 -14.83 3.24
CA ILE A 12 -12.83 -14.42 4.25
C ILE A 12 -13.29 -13.14 4.95
N LEU A 13 -13.77 -12.14 4.20
CA LEU A 13 -14.25 -10.87 4.74
C LEU A 13 -15.67 -10.95 5.32
N GLY A 14 -16.48 -11.94 4.92
CA GLY A 14 -17.88 -12.04 5.32
C GLY A 14 -18.80 -11.10 4.52
N LEU A 15 -18.50 -10.87 3.25
CA LEU A 15 -19.26 -9.99 2.37
C LEU A 15 -20.55 -10.67 1.88
N GLN A 16 -21.67 -9.95 1.98
CA GLN A 16 -23.01 -10.41 1.59
C GLN A 16 -23.49 -9.66 0.35
N GLN A 17 -23.99 -10.38 -0.65
CA GLN A 17 -24.44 -9.77 -1.90
C GLN A 17 -25.65 -8.85 -1.67
N GLY A 18 -25.65 -7.66 -2.29
CA GLY A 18 -26.78 -6.71 -2.22
C GLY A 18 -26.97 -6.04 -0.87
N LYS A 19 -26.04 -6.24 0.08
CA LYS A 19 -26.06 -5.57 1.38
C LYS A 19 -25.36 -4.22 1.29
N GLU A 20 -26.02 -3.18 1.78
CA GLU A 20 -25.39 -1.91 2.06
C GLU A 20 -24.80 -1.93 3.47
N TYR A 21 -23.57 -1.43 3.63
CA TYR A 21 -22.83 -1.48 4.88
C TYR A 21 -22.71 -0.08 5.48
N GLU A 22 -23.40 0.19 6.58
CA GLU A 22 -23.26 1.43 7.36
C GLU A 22 -22.00 1.42 8.24
N SER A 23 -21.50 0.23 8.56
CA SER A 23 -20.27 0.02 9.32
C SER A 23 -19.66 -1.34 8.99
N THR A 24 -18.45 -1.59 9.48
CA THR A 24 -17.78 -2.88 9.34
C THR A 24 -18.27 -3.94 10.35
N LYS A 25 -19.23 -3.60 11.21
CA LYS A 25 -19.82 -4.55 12.16
C LYS A 25 -20.53 -5.68 11.40
N GLY A 26 -20.16 -6.91 11.74
CA GLY A 26 -20.69 -8.12 11.09
C GLY A 26 -19.85 -8.61 9.91
N LEU A 27 -18.85 -7.84 9.46
CA LEU A 27 -17.74 -8.40 8.69
C LEU A 27 -16.81 -9.18 9.61
N ARG A 28 -16.07 -10.13 9.05
CA ARG A 28 -15.04 -10.88 9.78
C ARG A 28 -13.78 -10.04 10.02
N TYR A 29 -13.55 -9.03 9.19
CA TYR A 29 -12.46 -8.07 9.29
C TYR A 29 -12.96 -6.65 9.09
N GLY A 30 -12.46 -5.72 9.91
CA GLY A 30 -12.81 -4.30 9.83
C GLY A 30 -12.02 -3.52 8.77
N HIS A 31 -10.91 -4.08 8.29
CA HIS A 31 -10.00 -3.43 7.37
C HIS A 31 -9.50 -4.43 6.32
N LEU A 32 -9.30 -3.95 5.09
CA LEU A 32 -8.67 -4.64 3.97
C LEU A 32 -7.39 -3.90 3.62
N MET A 33 -6.24 -4.49 3.98
CA MET A 33 -4.93 -3.95 3.64
C MET A 33 -4.39 -4.59 2.36
N ILE A 34 -4.07 -3.76 1.37
CA ILE A 34 -3.51 -4.16 0.09
C ILE A 34 -1.99 -4.00 0.16
N MET A 35 -1.27 -5.09 -0.12
CA MET A 35 0.18 -5.14 -0.17
C MET A 35 0.60 -5.58 -1.56
N THR A 36 1.04 -4.65 -2.41
CA THR A 36 1.51 -4.94 -3.76
C THR A 36 2.92 -4.39 -3.99
N ASP A 37 3.58 -4.89 -5.03
CA ASP A 37 4.84 -4.32 -5.49
C ASP A 37 4.61 -2.88 -5.96
N ARG A 38 5.61 -2.03 -5.72
CA ARG A 38 5.49 -0.60 -6.02
C ARG A 38 5.87 -0.28 -7.46
N ASP A 39 5.14 -0.90 -8.38
CA ASP A 39 5.25 -0.73 -9.82
C ASP A 39 3.88 -0.47 -10.45
N HIS A 40 3.84 -0.46 -11.78
CA HIS A 40 2.62 -0.22 -12.54
C HIS A 40 1.61 -1.35 -12.37
N ASP A 41 2.06 -2.61 -12.31
CA ASP A 41 1.20 -3.77 -12.15
C ASP A 41 0.57 -3.81 -10.75
N GLY A 42 1.32 -3.49 -9.71
CA GLY A 42 0.80 -3.35 -8.35
C GLY A 42 -0.22 -2.21 -8.23
N SER A 43 -0.05 -1.14 -9.00
CA SER A 43 -1.05 -0.05 -9.10
C SER A 43 -2.32 -0.50 -9.81
N HIS A 44 -2.19 -1.30 -10.86
CA HIS A 44 -3.33 -1.89 -11.57
C HIS A 44 -4.10 -2.88 -10.69
N ILE A 45 -3.41 -3.77 -9.94
CA ILE A 45 -4.03 -4.69 -8.98
C ILE A 45 -4.82 -3.93 -7.91
N LYS A 46 -4.25 -2.84 -7.37
CA LYS A 46 -4.97 -1.96 -6.43
C LYS A 46 -6.25 -1.43 -7.06
N GLY A 47 -6.19 -0.88 -8.28
CA GLY A 47 -7.34 -0.38 -9.01
C GLY A 47 -8.43 -1.44 -9.20
N LEU A 48 -8.06 -2.68 -9.55
CA LEU A 48 -9.01 -3.79 -9.71
C LEU A 48 -9.71 -4.16 -8.39
N LEU A 49 -8.99 -4.18 -7.27
CA LEU A 49 -9.59 -4.43 -5.95
C LEU A 49 -10.50 -3.28 -5.51
N ILE A 50 -10.09 -2.03 -5.72
CA ILE A 50 -10.92 -0.85 -5.45
C ILE A 50 -12.20 -0.94 -6.27
N ASN A 51 -12.09 -1.18 -7.57
CA ASN A 51 -13.24 -1.31 -8.48
C ASN A 51 -14.15 -2.48 -8.08
N PHE A 52 -13.58 -3.62 -7.68
CA PHE A 52 -14.35 -4.76 -7.19
C PHE A 52 -15.20 -4.38 -5.97
N ILE A 53 -14.62 -3.72 -4.96
CA ILE A 53 -15.38 -3.28 -3.79
C ILE A 53 -16.38 -2.18 -4.19
N HIS A 54 -15.99 -1.20 -4.99
CA HIS A 54 -16.85 -0.12 -5.46
C HIS A 54 -18.09 -0.64 -6.19
N SER A 55 -17.91 -1.58 -7.11
CA SER A 55 -18.99 -2.11 -7.96
C SER A 55 -20.04 -2.89 -7.17
N PHE A 56 -19.65 -3.59 -6.10
CA PHE A 56 -20.56 -4.47 -5.35
C PHE A 56 -21.00 -3.90 -4.00
N TRP A 57 -20.16 -3.10 -3.35
CA TRP A 57 -20.36 -2.55 -2.00
C TRP A 57 -19.75 -1.15 -1.86
N PRO A 58 -20.22 -0.14 -2.63
CA PRO A 58 -19.63 1.20 -2.62
C PRO A 58 -19.65 1.84 -1.23
N SER A 59 -20.66 1.54 -0.41
CA SER A 59 -20.76 2.01 0.98
C SER A 59 -19.56 1.63 1.86
N LEU A 60 -18.88 0.51 1.58
CA LEU A 60 -17.67 0.13 2.33
C LEU A 60 -16.51 1.09 2.08
N LEU A 61 -16.39 1.67 0.88
CA LEU A 61 -15.31 2.62 0.58
C LEU A 61 -15.49 3.95 1.30
N LYS A 62 -16.75 4.30 1.65
CA LYS A 62 -17.08 5.48 2.45
C LYS A 62 -16.76 5.30 3.94
N ILE A 63 -16.50 4.08 4.40
CA ILE A 63 -16.13 3.82 5.79
C ILE A 63 -14.64 4.17 6.00
N PRO A 64 -14.31 5.09 6.93
CA PRO A 64 -12.94 5.49 7.17
C PRO A 64 -12.01 4.30 7.47
N SER A 65 -10.86 4.29 6.80
CA SER A 65 -9.83 3.26 6.92
C SER A 65 -10.30 1.83 6.61
N PHE A 66 -11.46 1.60 5.97
CA PHE A 66 -11.84 0.24 5.55
C PHE A 66 -10.80 -0.32 4.58
N MET A 67 -10.38 0.47 3.59
CA MET A 67 -9.37 0.06 2.62
C MET A 67 -8.07 0.80 2.88
N VAL A 68 -6.98 0.04 2.91
CA VAL A 68 -5.67 0.51 3.36
C VAL A 68 -4.62 -0.02 2.40
N GLU A 69 -3.60 0.77 2.11
CA GLU A 69 -2.39 0.35 1.41
C GLU A 69 -1.22 0.21 2.40
N PHE A 70 -0.40 -0.82 2.19
CA PHE A 70 0.91 -0.91 2.79
C PHE A 70 2.00 -0.57 1.77
N ILE A 71 2.75 0.51 2.02
CA ILE A 71 3.84 0.97 1.15
C ILE A 71 5.21 0.60 1.74
N THR A 72 6.13 0.21 0.87
CA THR A 72 7.54 0.00 1.22
C THR A 72 8.45 1.02 0.51
N PRO A 73 9.65 1.30 1.06
CA PRO A 73 10.65 2.11 0.37
C PRO A 73 11.08 1.45 -0.94
N ILE A 74 11.24 2.25 -2.00
CA ILE A 74 11.77 1.77 -3.29
C ILE A 74 13.28 1.95 -3.40
N VAL A 75 13.84 2.89 -2.63
CA VAL A 75 15.28 3.12 -2.54
C VAL A 75 15.65 3.30 -1.08
N LYS A 76 16.74 2.67 -0.65
CA LYS A 76 17.41 3.00 0.61
C LYS A 76 18.83 3.47 0.32
N ALA A 77 19.19 4.61 0.89
CA ALA A 77 20.55 5.12 0.88
C ALA A 77 21.18 4.94 2.26
N THR A 78 22.32 4.25 2.34
CA THR A 78 23.04 4.03 3.60
C THR A 78 24.35 4.79 3.59
N HIS A 79 24.56 5.68 4.55
CA HIS A 79 25.80 6.45 4.64
C HIS A 79 26.96 5.53 5.07
N ASN A 80 28.05 5.55 4.31
CA ASN A 80 29.12 4.56 4.41
C ASN A 80 29.81 4.56 5.78
N ARG A 81 30.01 5.74 6.38
CA ARG A 81 30.70 5.94 7.68
C ARG A 81 29.81 5.72 8.91
N ASN A 82 28.77 6.53 9.10
CA ASN A 82 27.93 6.49 10.31
C ASN A 82 26.75 5.49 10.22
N LYS A 83 26.56 4.82 9.08
CA LYS A 83 25.49 3.84 8.84
C LYS A 83 24.07 4.40 8.96
N ASN A 84 23.90 5.72 8.87
CA ASN A 84 22.57 6.33 8.78
C ASN A 84 21.86 5.85 7.50
N VAL A 85 20.57 5.50 7.61
CA VAL A 85 19.76 4.97 6.51
C VAL A 85 18.64 5.95 6.19
N LEU A 86 18.60 6.43 4.95
CA LEU A 86 17.49 7.19 4.39
C LEU A 86 16.66 6.26 3.51
N SER A 87 15.34 6.37 3.62
CA SER A 87 14.39 5.55 2.87
C SER A 87 13.51 6.45 2.04
N PHE A 88 13.46 6.19 0.74
CA PHE A 88 12.70 6.97 -0.23
C PHE A 88 11.54 6.15 -0.76
N TYR A 89 10.39 6.80 -0.86
CA TYR A 89 9.14 6.18 -1.29
C TYR A 89 8.82 6.55 -2.74
N SER A 90 9.49 7.53 -3.34
CA SER A 90 9.32 7.82 -4.76
C SER A 90 10.66 8.10 -5.43
N MET A 91 10.75 7.84 -6.74
CA MET A 91 11.95 8.17 -7.51
C MET A 91 12.22 9.67 -7.52
N PRO A 92 11.21 10.55 -7.67
CA PRO A 92 11.43 12.00 -7.58
C PRO A 92 12.01 12.45 -6.23
N GLU A 93 11.54 11.89 -5.12
CA GLU A 93 12.07 12.20 -3.78
C GLU A 93 13.55 11.79 -3.65
N TYR A 94 13.89 10.61 -4.15
CA TYR A 94 15.27 10.11 -4.17
C TYR A 94 16.17 10.96 -5.09
N GLU A 95 15.70 11.32 -6.29
CA GLU A 95 16.44 12.09 -7.28
C GLU A 95 16.72 13.51 -6.77
N ALA A 96 15.72 14.19 -6.24
CA ALA A 96 15.89 15.52 -5.63
C ALA A 96 16.87 15.48 -4.45
N TRP A 97 16.78 14.46 -3.59
CA TRP A 97 17.77 14.25 -2.53
C TRP A 97 19.18 14.02 -3.09
N LYS A 98 19.31 13.15 -4.09
CA LYS A 98 20.60 12.83 -4.71
C LYS A 98 21.25 14.07 -5.35
N GLU A 99 20.47 14.90 -6.03
CA GLU A 99 20.93 16.16 -6.62
C GLU A 99 21.43 17.13 -5.54
N SER A 100 20.75 17.20 -4.39
CA SER A 100 21.16 18.06 -3.27
C SER A 100 22.52 17.69 -2.64
N LEU A 101 23.05 16.49 -2.92
CA LEU A 101 24.32 16.03 -2.35
C LEU A 101 25.55 16.54 -3.10
N GLU A 102 25.40 17.10 -4.29
CA GLU A 102 26.50 17.50 -5.18
C GLU A 102 27.63 16.44 -5.25
N ARG A 103 28.80 16.73 -4.65
CA ARG A 103 29.99 15.84 -4.64
C ARG A 103 29.96 14.75 -3.56
N ASN A 104 29.00 14.77 -2.65
CA ASN A 104 28.93 13.83 -1.52
C ASN A 104 28.18 12.53 -1.84
N ALA A 105 27.68 12.36 -3.06
CA ALA A 105 26.94 11.15 -3.47
C ALA A 105 27.74 9.85 -3.27
N SER A 106 29.07 9.88 -3.40
CA SER A 106 29.97 8.73 -3.18
C SER A 106 30.04 8.26 -1.71
N SER A 107 29.58 9.08 -0.76
CA SER A 107 29.52 8.73 0.66
C SER A 107 28.35 7.80 1.01
N TRP A 108 27.49 7.49 0.03
CA TRP A 108 26.28 6.70 0.23
C TRP A 108 26.27 5.43 -0.63
N SER A 109 25.88 4.32 -0.01
CA SER A 109 25.54 3.08 -0.71
C SER A 109 24.05 3.05 -1.01
N ILE A 110 23.68 2.84 -2.27
CA ILE A 110 22.29 2.87 -2.74
C ILE A 110 21.81 1.45 -3.02
N LYS A 111 20.67 1.08 -2.44
CA LYS A 111 19.98 -0.18 -2.70
C LYS A 111 18.57 0.10 -3.24
N TYR A 112 18.27 -0.48 -4.39
CA TYR A 112 16.96 -0.42 -5.05
C TYR A 112 16.12 -1.64 -4.68
N TYR A 113 14.84 -1.43 -4.42
CA TYR A 113 13.88 -2.48 -4.07
C TYR A 113 12.90 -2.62 -5.24
N LYS A 114 13.05 -3.68 -6.03
CA LYS A 114 12.24 -3.91 -7.24
C LYS A 114 10.85 -4.46 -6.93
N GLY A 115 10.68 -5.06 -5.76
CA GLY A 115 9.43 -5.63 -5.29
C GLY A 115 9.55 -6.03 -3.82
N LEU A 116 8.43 -6.38 -3.20
CA LEU A 116 8.29 -6.75 -1.79
C LEU A 116 9.26 -7.87 -1.41
N GLY A 117 9.49 -8.83 -2.31
CA GLY A 117 10.44 -9.94 -2.11
C GLY A 117 11.92 -9.53 -2.03
N THR A 118 12.27 -8.28 -2.37
CA THR A 118 13.65 -7.75 -2.22
C THR A 118 13.99 -7.42 -0.76
N SER A 119 12.97 -7.24 0.07
CA SER A 119 13.13 -6.92 1.49
C SER A 119 13.50 -8.17 2.28
N THR A 120 14.47 -8.03 3.18
CA THR A 120 14.85 -9.12 4.09
C THR A 120 13.82 -9.28 5.21
N SER A 121 13.78 -10.45 5.87
CA SER A 121 12.90 -10.66 7.03
C SER A 121 13.16 -9.68 8.19
N LYS A 122 14.40 -9.20 8.32
CA LYS A 122 14.76 -8.16 9.30
C LYS A 122 14.05 -6.84 8.96
N GLU A 123 14.16 -6.41 7.71
CA GLU A 123 13.50 -5.18 7.23
C GLU A 123 11.98 -5.30 7.33
N GLY A 124 11.41 -6.47 7.00
CA GLY A 124 9.98 -6.71 7.20
C GLY A 124 9.55 -6.49 8.65
N LYS A 125 10.31 -6.99 9.63
CA LYS A 125 10.02 -6.74 11.06
C LYS A 125 10.09 -5.26 11.41
N GLU A 126 11.10 -4.55 10.92
CA GLU A 126 11.23 -3.09 11.11
C GLU A 126 10.02 -2.36 10.52
N TYR A 127 9.56 -2.76 9.33
CA TYR A 127 8.39 -2.17 8.69
C TYR A 127 7.11 -2.36 9.52
N PHE A 128 6.87 -3.55 10.06
CA PHE A 128 5.69 -3.80 10.90
C PHE A 128 5.80 -3.15 12.28
N GLN A 129 7.01 -2.95 12.82
CA GLN A 129 7.22 -2.16 14.03
C GLN A 129 6.83 -0.68 13.80
N ASP A 130 7.19 -0.14 12.64
CA ASP A 130 6.88 1.21 12.21
C ASP A 130 5.66 1.28 11.27
N ILE A 131 4.65 0.43 11.49
CA ILE A 131 3.53 0.24 10.53
C ILE A 131 2.82 1.55 10.18
N HIS A 132 2.75 2.50 11.10
CA HIS A 132 2.15 3.82 10.88
C HIS A 132 2.84 4.65 9.77
N LYS A 133 4.13 4.41 9.49
CA LYS A 133 4.85 5.05 8.38
C LYS A 133 4.53 4.40 7.03
N HIS A 134 4.14 3.12 7.04
CA HIS A 134 3.91 2.30 5.85
C HIS A 134 2.43 2.11 5.55
N LYS A 135 1.56 2.36 6.52
CA LYS A 135 0.11 2.33 6.36
C LYS A 135 -0.35 3.64 5.73
N LYS A 136 -1.10 3.55 4.63
CA LYS A 136 -1.82 4.66 4.00
C LYS A 136 -3.29 4.29 3.88
N ASP A 137 -4.17 5.13 4.40
CA ASP A 137 -5.61 4.91 4.26
C ASP A 137 -6.08 5.46 2.90
N PHE A 138 -6.93 4.70 2.21
CA PHE A 138 -7.70 5.26 1.11
C PHE A 138 -8.87 6.05 1.70
N MET A 139 -8.98 7.31 1.28
CA MET A 139 -10.00 8.23 1.78
C MET A 139 -10.99 8.51 0.67
N TRP A 140 -12.27 8.24 0.93
CA TRP A 140 -13.37 8.76 0.13
C TRP A 140 -13.58 10.23 0.51
N VAL A 141 -13.31 11.14 -0.43
CA VAL A 141 -13.36 12.59 -0.22
C VAL A 141 -14.75 13.11 -0.53
N ASP A 142 -15.27 12.80 -1.72
CA ASP A 142 -16.60 13.22 -2.15
C ASP A 142 -17.17 12.27 -3.21
N GLU A 143 -18.38 12.56 -3.71
CA GLU A 143 -19.05 11.68 -4.66
C GLU A 143 -18.35 11.59 -6.04
N GLN A 144 -17.43 12.50 -6.37
CA GLN A 144 -16.61 12.38 -7.59
C GLN A 144 -15.69 11.17 -7.54
N ASP A 145 -15.31 10.70 -6.35
CA ASP A 145 -14.56 9.44 -6.21
C ASP A 145 -15.40 8.21 -6.62
N GLY A 146 -16.72 8.37 -6.67
CA GLY A 146 -17.66 7.35 -7.17
C GLY A 146 -18.00 7.48 -8.65
N ASP A 147 -17.61 8.58 -9.29
CA ASP A 147 -17.80 8.80 -10.71
C ASP A 147 -16.69 8.08 -11.48
N ALA A 148 -16.98 6.83 -11.87
CA ALA A 148 -16.10 5.99 -12.69
C ALA A 148 -16.26 6.26 -14.20
#